data_AF-A0A7K4SJ47-F1
#
_entry.id   AF-A0A7K4SJ47-F1
#
_cell.length_a   1.000
_cell.length_b   1.000
_cell.length_c   1.000
_cell.angle_alpha   90.00
_cell.angle_beta   90.00
_cell.angle_gamma   90.00
#
_symmetry.space_group_name_H-M   'P 1'
#
loop_
_entity.id
_entity.type
_entity.pdbx_description
1 polymer ?
#
loop_
_entity_poly.entity_id
_entity_poly.type
_entity_poly.pdbx_seq_one_letter_code
_entity_poly.pdbx_strand_id
1 'polypeptide(L)'
;LCVTGIGPDGHIAFNEPGSSLVSRTRVKTLAMDTILANARFFDGDLSKVPTMALTVGVGTVMDAREVMILITGAHKAFALYKAIEEGVNHMWTVSAFQQHPNTVFVCDEEATLELKVKTVKYFKGECL
;
A
#
# COMPACT_ATOMS: atom_id res chain seq x y z
N LEU A 1 -11.34 3.12 12.81
CA LEU A 1 -11.18 2.77 11.39
C LEU A 1 -10.17 3.70 10.76
N CYS A 2 -9.09 3.17 10.18
CA CYS A 2 -8.18 3.88 9.30
C CYS A 2 -8.43 3.41 7.86
N VAL A 3 -8.63 4.34 6.93
CA VAL A 3 -8.83 4.04 5.50
C VAL A 3 -7.62 4.53 4.73
N THR A 4 -7.01 3.67 3.93
CA THR A 4 -5.81 4.02 3.13
C THR A 4 -5.85 3.35 1.76
N GLY A 5 -5.17 3.95 0.79
CA GLY A 5 -4.78 3.28 -0.45
C GLY A 5 -3.36 2.72 -0.38
N ILE A 6 -2.89 2.16 -1.49
CA ILE A 6 -1.50 1.72 -1.67
C ILE A 6 -0.89 2.26 -2.96
N GLY A 7 0.42 2.40 -3.02
CA GLY A 7 1.18 2.62 -4.26
C GLY A 7 1.36 1.35 -5.10
N PRO A 8 1.81 1.45 -6.37
CA PRO A 8 2.16 0.29 -7.21
C PRO A 8 3.30 -0.57 -6.66
N ASP A 9 4.13 0.03 -5.81
CA ASP A 9 5.22 -0.57 -5.03
C ASP A 9 4.76 -1.06 -3.64
N GLY A 10 3.45 -1.00 -3.34
CA GLY A 10 2.87 -1.42 -2.07
C GLY A 10 3.18 -0.49 -0.88
N HIS A 11 3.58 0.77 -1.12
CA HIS A 11 3.69 1.74 -0.03
C HIS A 11 2.31 2.11 0.53
N ILE A 12 2.24 2.35 1.84
CA ILE A 12 1.10 3.01 2.51
C ILE A 12 1.50 4.38 3.05
N ALA A 13 0.65 5.39 2.83
CA ALA A 13 1.05 6.80 3.02
C ALA A 13 2.40 7.07 2.32
N PHE A 14 3.39 7.70 2.97
CA PHE A 14 4.75 7.81 2.41
C PHE A 14 5.72 6.76 2.99
N ASN A 15 5.23 5.61 3.44
CA ASN A 15 6.08 4.50 3.88
C ASN A 15 6.58 3.70 2.66
N GLU A 16 7.53 4.28 1.95
CA GLU A 16 8.17 3.70 0.77
C GLU A 16 8.91 2.38 1.09
N PRO A 17 9.21 1.56 0.07
CA PRO A 17 10.00 0.33 0.22
C PRO A 17 11.25 0.55 1.09
N GLY A 18 11.46 -0.36 2.04
CA GLY A 18 12.53 -0.29 3.04
C GLY A 18 12.14 0.43 4.35
N SER A 19 10.95 1.04 4.41
CA SER A 19 10.44 1.63 5.66
C SER A 19 10.22 0.56 6.73
N SER A 20 10.63 0.86 7.97
CA SER A 20 10.39 -0.05 9.11
C SER A 20 8.89 -0.35 9.29
N LEU A 21 8.56 -1.63 9.47
CA LEU A 21 7.19 -2.10 9.68
C LEU A 21 6.61 -1.68 11.05
N VAL A 22 7.47 -1.26 11.98
CA VAL A 22 7.07 -0.69 13.28
C VAL A 22 7.31 0.82 13.35
N SER A 23 7.45 1.48 12.20
CA SER A 23 7.70 2.92 12.14
C SER A 23 6.58 3.74 12.78
N ARG A 24 6.96 4.87 13.39
CA ARG A 24 6.04 5.90 13.88
C ARG A 24 5.98 7.08 12.90
N THR A 25 5.11 8.04 13.22
CA THR A 25 5.03 9.32 12.52
C THR A 25 6.39 9.99 12.46
N ARG A 26 6.83 10.37 11.26
CA ARG A 26 8.17 10.94 11.01
C ARG A 26 8.20 11.80 9.75
N VAL A 27 9.27 12.57 9.61
CA VAL A 27 9.65 13.16 8.32
C VAL A 27 10.27 12.06 7.46
N LYS A 28 9.91 12.03 6.18
CA LYS A 28 10.41 11.08 5.19
C LYS A 28 10.80 11.82 3.91
N THR A 29 12.01 11.57 3.44
CA THR A 29 12.45 11.97 2.10
C THR A 29 11.69 11.14 1.08
N LEU A 30 11.12 11.81 0.07
CA LEU A 30 10.38 11.16 -1.01
C LEU A 30 11.36 10.55 -2.02
N ALA A 31 11.06 9.35 -2.48
CA ALA A 31 11.74 8.69 -3.59
C ALA A 31 11.46 9.44 -4.90
N MET A 32 12.37 9.27 -5.87
CA MET A 32 12.25 9.92 -7.17
C MET A 32 10.95 9.53 -7.88
N ASP A 33 10.52 8.27 -7.78
CA ASP A 33 9.26 7.79 -8.37
C ASP A 33 8.05 8.50 -7.76
N THR A 34 8.06 8.76 -6.45
CA THR A 34 7.02 9.54 -5.76
C THR A 34 7.01 10.99 -6.25
N ILE A 35 8.19 11.59 -6.45
CA ILE A 35 8.34 12.95 -6.98
C ILE A 35 7.79 13.02 -8.41
N LEU A 36 8.16 12.07 -9.28
CA LEU A 36 7.68 11.97 -10.66
C LEU A 36 6.16 11.78 -10.72
N ALA A 37 5.60 10.89 -9.90
CA ALA A 37 4.16 10.63 -9.84
C ALA A 37 3.37 11.86 -9.37
N ASN A 38 3.94 12.67 -8.48
CA ASN A 38 3.29 13.87 -7.96
C ASN A 38 3.50 15.10 -8.83
N ALA A 39 4.48 15.11 -9.75
CA ALA A 39 4.74 16.24 -10.65
C ALA A 39 3.53 16.69 -11.45
N ARG A 40 2.59 15.77 -11.76
CA ARG A 40 1.30 16.09 -12.40
C ARG A 40 0.45 17.12 -11.63
N PHE A 41 0.66 17.26 -10.32
CA PHE A 41 -0.01 18.26 -9.47
C PHE A 41 0.75 19.60 -9.40
N PHE A 42 1.92 19.68 -10.02
CA PHE A 42 2.81 20.84 -10.02
C PHE A 42 3.17 21.27 -11.46
N ASP A 43 2.21 21.19 -12.38
CA ASP A 43 2.38 21.53 -13.80
C ASP A 43 3.49 20.75 -14.53
N GLY A 44 3.86 19.57 -14.01
CA GLY A 44 4.99 18.77 -14.52
C GLY A 44 6.36 19.28 -14.08
N ASP A 45 6.44 20.33 -13.26
CA ASP A 45 7.70 20.90 -12.79
C ASP A 45 8.20 20.20 -11.51
N LEU A 46 9.22 19.35 -11.70
CA LEU A 46 9.84 18.58 -10.62
C LEU A 46 10.47 19.46 -9.53
N SER A 47 10.90 20.68 -9.86
CA SER A 47 11.53 21.59 -8.89
C SER A 47 10.55 22.13 -7.85
N LYS A 48 9.25 22.10 -8.16
CA LYS A 48 8.18 22.54 -7.27
C LYS A 48 7.65 21.44 -6.37
N VAL A 49 7.97 20.17 -6.67
CA VAL A 49 7.51 19.04 -5.87
C VAL A 49 8.33 18.99 -4.57
N PRO A 50 7.69 18.99 -3.38
CA PRO A 50 8.41 18.84 -2.12
C PRO A 50 9.25 17.56 -2.09
N THR A 51 10.48 17.65 -1.58
CA THR A 51 11.39 16.49 -1.47
C THR A 51 11.21 15.70 -0.17
N MET A 52 10.42 16.23 0.76
CA MET A 52 10.13 15.60 2.05
C MET A 52 8.65 15.74 2.40
N ALA A 53 8.12 14.78 3.15
CA ALA A 53 6.78 14.81 3.71
C ALA A 53 6.77 14.35 5.17
N LEU A 54 5.79 14.83 5.93
CA LEU A 54 5.40 14.23 7.20
C LEU A 54 4.42 13.08 6.91
N THR A 55 4.69 11.90 7.45
CA THR A 55 3.85 10.72 7.24
C THR A 55 3.61 10.00 8.55
N VAL A 56 2.41 9.43 8.70
CA VAL A 56 2.18 8.37 9.69
C VAL A 56 3.07 7.17 9.36
N GLY A 57 3.54 6.48 10.39
CA GLY A 57 4.34 5.26 10.21
C GLY A 57 3.44 4.02 10.07
N VAL A 58 4.02 2.92 9.60
CA VAL A 58 3.30 1.63 9.48
C VAL A 58 2.73 1.20 10.83
N GLY A 59 3.55 1.26 11.89
CA GLY A 59 3.10 0.97 13.26
C GLY A 59 2.02 1.92 13.76
N THR A 60 1.98 3.16 13.25
CA THR A 60 0.92 4.12 13.61
C THR A 60 -0.42 3.73 12.98
N VAL A 61 -0.41 3.18 11.76
CA VAL A 61 -1.62 2.65 11.12
C VAL A 61 -2.05 1.33 11.77
N MET A 62 -1.08 0.48 12.16
CA MET A 62 -1.32 -0.77 12.90
C MET A 62 -1.97 -0.57 14.28
N ASP A 63 -1.86 0.63 14.88
CA ASP A 63 -2.54 0.95 16.15
C ASP A 63 -4.05 1.19 15.97
N ALA A 64 -4.54 1.31 14.73
CA ALA A 64 -5.96 1.48 14.47
C ALA A 64 -6.73 0.22 14.91
N ARG A 65 -7.97 0.37 15.38
CA ARG A 65 -8.83 -0.79 15.71
C ARG A 65 -9.22 -1.62 14.48
N GLU A 66 -9.20 -0.99 13.31
CA GLU A 66 -9.58 -1.57 12.02
C GLU A 66 -8.88 -0.77 10.91
N VAL A 67 -8.38 -1.49 9.91
CA VAL A 67 -7.73 -0.92 8.73
C VAL A 67 -8.47 -1.38 7.47
N MET A 68 -8.87 -0.43 6.63
CA MET A 68 -9.46 -0.70 5.32
C MET A 68 -8.53 -0.19 4.22
N ILE A 69 -8.16 -1.07 3.30
CA ILE A 69 -7.20 -0.81 2.22
C ILE A 69 -7.93 -0.86 0.88
N LEU A 70 -7.96 0.27 0.17
CA LEU A 70 -8.60 0.41 -1.14
C LEU A 70 -7.59 0.25 -2.28
N ILE A 71 -7.87 -0.64 -3.22
CA ILE A 71 -6.94 -1.00 -4.30
C ILE A 71 -7.70 -1.10 -5.62
N THR A 72 -7.43 -0.19 -6.55
CA THR A 72 -8.13 -0.15 -7.84
C THR A 72 -7.16 -0.07 -9.02
N GLY A 73 -7.44 -0.84 -10.05
CA GLY A 73 -6.75 -0.84 -11.34
C GLY A 73 -5.58 -1.81 -11.46
N ALA A 74 -5.34 -2.27 -12.69
CA ALA A 74 -4.32 -3.29 -13.00
C ALA A 74 -2.90 -2.93 -12.54
N HIS A 75 -2.55 -1.64 -12.56
CA HIS A 75 -1.25 -1.13 -12.12
C HIS A 75 -0.96 -1.35 -10.62
N LYS A 76 -1.93 -1.84 -9.83
CA LYS A 76 -1.77 -2.22 -8.42
C LYS A 76 -1.80 -3.73 -8.19
N ALA A 77 -2.01 -4.53 -9.23
CA ALA A 77 -2.21 -5.97 -9.08
C ALA A 77 -1.01 -6.68 -8.45
N PHE A 78 0.21 -6.29 -8.86
CA PHE A 78 1.42 -6.87 -8.28
C PHE A 78 1.60 -6.52 -6.79
N ALA A 79 1.23 -5.30 -6.39
CA ALA A 79 1.24 -4.91 -4.98
C ALA A 79 0.22 -5.70 -4.16
N LEU A 80 -0.98 -5.96 -4.70
CA LEU A 80 -1.98 -6.81 -4.05
C LEU A 80 -1.48 -8.25 -3.91
N TYR A 81 -0.87 -8.81 -4.95
CA TYR A 81 -0.22 -10.12 -4.90
C TYR A 81 0.82 -10.20 -3.77
N LYS A 82 1.69 -9.19 -3.66
CA LYS A 82 2.68 -9.10 -2.57
C LYS A 82 2.05 -8.93 -1.19
N ALA A 83 0.89 -8.31 -1.10
CA ALA A 83 0.17 -8.11 0.16
C ALA A 83 -0.55 -9.38 0.64
N ILE A 84 -1.04 -10.22 -0.28
CA ILE A 84 -1.94 -11.34 0.04
C ILE A 84 -1.26 -12.71 -0.02
N GLU A 85 -0.39 -12.95 -1.01
CA GLU A 85 0.15 -14.30 -1.26
C GLU A 85 1.61 -14.48 -0.83
N GLU A 86 2.33 -13.39 -0.58
CA GLU A 86 3.74 -13.41 -0.20
C GLU A 86 3.94 -13.06 1.28
N GLY A 87 5.10 -13.40 1.83
CA GLY A 87 5.41 -13.14 3.23
C GLY A 87 5.62 -11.66 3.57
N VAL A 88 5.43 -11.33 4.85
CA VAL A 88 5.65 -9.98 5.41
C VAL A 88 7.07 -9.48 5.08
N ASN A 89 7.16 -8.33 4.42
CA ASN A 89 8.43 -7.77 3.93
C ASN A 89 8.39 -6.23 3.90
N HIS A 90 9.42 -5.57 4.43
CA HIS A 90 9.51 -4.10 4.44
C HIS A 90 9.66 -3.44 3.06
N MET A 91 9.96 -4.21 2.01
CA MET A 91 9.92 -3.74 0.63
C MET A 91 8.48 -3.57 0.12
N TRP A 92 7.51 -4.25 0.75
CA TRP A 92 6.09 -4.18 0.45
C TRP A 92 5.34 -3.85 1.74
N THR A 93 5.38 -2.59 2.19
CA THR A 93 4.89 -2.22 3.53
C THR A 93 3.43 -2.60 3.79
N VAL A 94 2.60 -2.67 2.74
CA VAL A 94 1.23 -3.20 2.79
C VAL A 94 1.15 -4.65 3.35
N SER A 95 2.19 -5.47 3.18
CA SER A 95 2.24 -6.83 3.72
C SER A 95 2.20 -6.86 5.26
N ALA A 96 2.55 -5.77 5.95
CA ALA A 96 2.45 -5.69 7.41
C ALA A 96 1.02 -5.89 7.92
N PHE A 97 0.01 -5.56 7.12
CA PHE A 97 -1.40 -5.69 7.50
C PHE A 97 -1.90 -7.14 7.56
N GLN A 98 -1.09 -8.11 7.12
CA GLN A 98 -1.30 -9.54 7.44
C GLN A 98 -1.22 -9.81 8.94
N GLN A 99 -0.49 -8.98 9.69
CA GLN A 99 -0.31 -9.14 11.15
C GLN A 99 -1.32 -8.33 11.96
N HIS A 100 -2.16 -7.52 11.30
CA HIS A 100 -3.14 -6.68 11.97
C HIS A 100 -4.40 -7.51 12.26
N PRO A 101 -4.97 -7.43 13.48
CA PRO A 101 -6.08 -8.30 13.88
C PRO A 101 -7.39 -8.04 13.13
N ASN A 102 -7.53 -6.89 12.45
CA ASN A 102 -8.75 -6.52 11.72
C ASN A 102 -8.43 -5.67 10.48
N THR A 103 -8.06 -6.32 9.38
CA THR A 103 -7.78 -5.68 8.09
C THR A 103 -8.78 -6.12 7.04
N VAL A 104 -9.31 -5.16 6.27
CA VAL A 104 -10.15 -5.40 5.10
C VAL A 104 -9.46 -4.85 3.86
N PHE A 105 -9.26 -5.70 2.86
CA PHE A 105 -8.83 -5.29 1.53
C PHE A 105 -10.06 -5.20 0.62
N VAL A 106 -10.28 -4.03 0.01
CA VAL A 106 -11.34 -3.79 -0.97
C VAL A 106 -10.68 -3.52 -2.30
N CYS A 107 -10.88 -4.43 -3.26
CA CYS A 107 -10.26 -4.36 -4.57
C CYS A 107 -11.26 -4.49 -5.72
N ASP A 108 -10.97 -3.87 -6.85
CA ASP A 108 -11.65 -4.15 -8.11
C ASP A 108 -11.07 -5.38 -8.80
N GLU A 109 -11.72 -5.85 -9.86
CA GLU A 109 -11.30 -7.05 -10.58
C GLU A 109 -9.92 -6.89 -11.22
N GLU A 110 -9.62 -5.71 -11.77
CA GLU A 110 -8.32 -5.44 -12.39
C GLU A 110 -7.15 -5.52 -11.41
N ALA A 111 -7.34 -5.12 -10.15
CA ALA A 111 -6.31 -5.28 -9.12
C ALA A 111 -6.04 -6.76 -8.76
N THR A 112 -6.88 -7.71 -9.17
CA THR A 112 -6.69 -9.13 -8.86
C THR A 112 -5.93 -9.93 -9.94
N LEU A 113 -5.50 -9.29 -11.03
CA LEU A 113 -4.92 -9.97 -12.21
C LEU A 113 -3.65 -10.79 -11.92
N GLU A 114 -2.89 -10.44 -10.88
CA GLU A 114 -1.66 -11.16 -10.46
C GLU A 114 -1.93 -12.18 -9.33
N LEU A 115 -3.16 -12.29 -8.84
CA LEU A 115 -3.54 -13.29 -7.85
C LEU A 115 -3.81 -14.65 -8.50
N LYS A 116 -3.53 -15.73 -7.77
CA LYS A 116 -3.94 -17.06 -8.20
C LYS A 116 -5.46 -17.14 -8.21
N VAL A 117 -6.02 -17.82 -9.22
CA VAL A 117 -7.47 -18.07 -9.33
C VAL A 117 -8.06 -18.65 -8.04
N LYS A 118 -7.34 -19.59 -7.40
CA LYS A 118 -7.77 -20.19 -6.13
C LYS A 118 -7.85 -19.17 -4.97
N THR A 119 -6.99 -18.16 -4.96
CA THR A 119 -6.98 -17.09 -3.95
C THR A 119 -8.22 -16.22 -4.11
N VAL A 120 -8.51 -15.78 -5.34
CA VAL A 120 -9.70 -14.97 -5.63
C VAL A 120 -10.99 -15.74 -5.28
N LYS A 121 -11.10 -17.00 -5.70
CA LYS A 121 -12.26 -17.85 -5.38
C LYS A 121 -12.47 -18.03 -3.88
N TYR A 122 -11.39 -18.28 -3.13
CA TYR A 122 -11.45 -18.41 -1.68
C TYR A 122 -12.08 -17.18 -1.02
N PHE A 123 -11.65 -15.96 -1.40
CA PHE A 123 -12.18 -14.73 -0.82
C PHE A 123 -13.56 -14.31 -1.37
N LYS A 124 -13.96 -14.74 -2.57
CA LYS A 124 -15.32 -14.56 -3.08
C LYS A 124 -16.35 -15.48 -2.41
N GLY A 125 -15.90 -16.49 -1.66
CA GLY A 125 -16.78 -17.54 -1.14
C GLY A 125 -17.32 -18.45 -2.24
N GLU A 126 -16.72 -18.41 -3.44
CA GLU A 126 -17.01 -19.32 -4.53
C GLU A 126 -16.26 -20.63 -4.22
N CYS A 127 -16.96 -21.52 -3.54
CA CYS A 127 -16.43 -22.73 -2.94
C CYS A 127 -15.63 -23.61 -3.93
N LEU A 128 -14.62 -24.28 -3.36
CA LEU A 128 -13.82 -25.39 -3.92
C LEU A 128 -14.68 -26.43 -4.63
#